data_AF-A0A7D6VB24-F1
#
_entry.id   AF-A0A7D6VB24-F1
#
_cell.length_a   1.000
_cell.length_b   1.000
_cell.length_c   1.000
_cell.angle_alpha   90.00
_cell.angle_beta   90.00
_cell.angle_gamma   90.00
#
_symmetry.space_group_name_H-M   'P 1'
#
loop_
_entity.id
_entity.type
_entity.pdbx_description
1 polymer ?
#
loop_
_entity_poly.entity_id
_entity_poly.type
_entity_poly.pdbx_seq_one_letter_code
_entity_poly.pdbx_strand_id
1 'polypeptide(L)'
;MIPDTRTRALLLAMVTAAVVGLIDAATAHTWDLIAVFAMITVLGLAALVRRRGRATLTLRRDLAGWIALRAADGGEPVGRVADRAVAAYRSGLIGAPEEPQRR
;
A
#
# COMPACT_ATOMS: atom_id res chain seq x y z
N MET A 1 3.78 4.42 10.76
CA MET A 1 3.53 5.79 10.26
C MET A 1 2.26 5.76 9.44
N ILE A 2 1.18 6.34 9.93
CA ILE A 2 -0.09 6.48 9.22
C ILE A 2 0.22 7.21 7.90
N PRO A 3 -0.26 6.74 6.73
CA PRO A 3 -0.02 7.45 5.48
C PRO A 3 -0.69 8.83 5.58
N ASP A 4 0.13 9.88 5.71
CA ASP A 4 -0.33 11.26 5.80
C ASP A 4 -1.11 11.60 4.53
N THR A 5 -2.43 11.76 4.66
CA THR A 5 -3.32 12.21 3.59
C THR A 5 -2.79 13.49 2.95
N ARG A 6 -2.15 14.34 3.77
CA ARG A 6 -1.45 15.56 3.37
C ARG A 6 -0.27 15.28 2.42
N THR A 7 0.58 14.29 2.72
CA THR A 7 1.71 13.94 1.83
C THR A 7 1.21 13.43 0.49
N ARG A 8 0.12 12.64 0.46
CA ARG A 8 -0.50 12.20 -0.79
C ARG A 8 -1.06 13.36 -1.60
N ALA A 9 -1.78 14.29 -0.96
CA ALA A 9 -2.31 15.47 -1.61
C ALA A 9 -1.20 16.35 -2.21
N LEU A 10 -0.10 16.54 -1.46
CA LEU A 10 1.08 17.28 -1.95
C LEU A 10 1.75 16.59 -3.14
N LEU A 11 1.92 15.27 -3.09
CA LEU A 11 2.47 14.51 -4.21
C LEU A 11 1.58 14.59 -5.46
N LEU A 12 0.26 14.49 -5.29
CA LEU A 12 -0.68 14.66 -6.39
C LEU A 12 -0.60 16.06 -6.98
N ALA A 13 -0.61 17.11 -6.15
CA ALA A 13 -0.47 18.49 -6.61
C ALA A 13 0.84 18.71 -7.37
N MET A 14 1.95 18.17 -6.86
CA MET A 14 3.25 18.22 -7.53
C MET A 14 3.23 17.52 -8.89
N VAL A 15 2.67 16.31 -8.98
CA VAL A 15 2.55 15.57 -10.24
C VAL A 15 1.68 16.33 -11.23
N THR A 16 0.54 16.88 -10.80
CA THR A 16 -0.34 17.69 -11.67
C THR A 16 0.39 18.92 -12.20
N ALA A 17 1.11 19.65 -11.34
CA ALA A 17 1.90 20.81 -11.76
C ALA A 17 3.01 20.42 -12.76
N ALA A 18 3.69 19.30 -12.52
CA ALA A 18 4.72 18.79 -13.44
C ALA A 18 4.12 18.40 -14.81
N VAL A 19 2.95 17.80 -14.84
CA VAL A 19 2.24 17.49 -16.10
C VAL A 19 1.86 18.76 -16.85
N VAL A 20 1.38 19.80 -16.16
CA VAL A 20 1.09 21.09 -16.79
C VAL A 20 2.35 21.70 -17.38
N GLY A 21 3.45 21.72 -16.63
CA GLY A 21 4.75 22.20 -17.12
C GLY A 21 5.30 21.38 -18.30
N LEU A 22 5.04 20.06 -18.31
CA LEU A 22 5.41 19.18 -19.41
C LEU A 22 4.65 19.53 -20.70
N ILE A 23 3.35 19.80 -20.60
CA ILE A 23 2.51 20.21 -21.73
C ILE A 23 2.98 21.57 -22.26
N ASP A 24 3.23 22.53 -21.36
CA ASP A 24 3.72 23.87 -21.72
C ASP A 24 5.09 23.79 -22.44
N ALA A 25 6.04 23.05 -21.88
CA ALA A 25 7.35 22.84 -22.48
C ALA A 25 7.28 22.12 -23.84
N ALA A 26 6.35 21.17 -24.00
CA ALA A 26 6.09 20.50 -25.27
C ALA A 26 5.55 21.50 -26.32
N THR A 27 4.64 22.40 -25.93
CA THR A 27 4.16 23.45 -26.84
C THR A 27 5.25 24.47 -27.19
N ALA A 28 6.12 24.80 -26.25
CA ALA A 28 7.26 25.70 -26.44
C ALA A 28 8.47 25.03 -27.14
N HIS A 29 8.42 23.72 -27.41
CA HIS A 29 9.49 22.92 -28.01
C HIS A 29 10.81 22.98 -27.24
N THR A 30 10.74 23.19 -25.92
CA THR A 30 11.91 23.28 -25.04
C THR A 30 12.27 21.90 -24.47
N TRP A 31 13.06 21.15 -25.23
CA TRP A 31 13.43 19.76 -24.92
C TRP A 31 14.01 19.53 -23.51
N ASP A 32 14.76 20.50 -22.97
CA ASP A 32 15.31 20.40 -21.62
C ASP A 32 14.20 20.40 -20.55
N LEU A 33 13.25 21.34 -20.63
CA LEU A 33 12.13 21.39 -19.71
C LEU A 33 11.23 20.15 -19.83
N ILE A 34 11.04 19.63 -21.05
CA ILE A 34 10.29 18.39 -21.27
C ILE A 34 10.94 17.24 -20.49
N ALA A 35 12.27 17.08 -20.60
CA ALA A 35 12.99 16.02 -19.90
C ALA A 35 12.86 16.14 -18.38
N VAL A 36 13.01 17.36 -17.85
CA VAL A 36 12.90 17.64 -16.42
C VAL A 36 11.49 17.33 -15.90
N PHE A 37 10.45 17.86 -16.53
CA PHE A 37 9.08 17.65 -16.09
C PHE A 37 8.62 16.19 -16.24
N ALA A 38 9.06 15.49 -17.29
CA ALA A 38 8.81 14.07 -17.45
C ALA A 38 9.46 13.27 -16.31
N MET A 39 10.72 13.57 -15.96
CA MET A 39 11.43 12.92 -14.86
C MET A 39 10.71 13.13 -13.53
N ILE A 40 10.30 14.36 -13.23
CA ILE A 40 9.55 14.71 -12.01
C ILE A 40 8.22 13.94 -11.94
N THR A 41 7.51 13.86 -13.07
CA THR A 41 6.23 13.14 -13.18
C THR A 41 6.42 11.65 -12.88
N VAL A 42 7.43 11.01 -13.48
CA VAL A 42 7.74 9.59 -13.27
C VAL A 42 8.12 9.33 -11.80
N LEU A 43 8.98 10.16 -11.21
CA LEU A 43 9.39 10.05 -9.81
C LEU A 43 8.19 10.21 -8.86
N GLY A 44 7.32 11.19 -9.13
CA GLY A 44 6.11 11.43 -8.34
C GLY A 44 5.14 10.25 -8.39
N LEU A 45 4.90 9.68 -9.58
CA LEU A 45 4.09 8.47 -9.76
C LEU A 45 4.70 7.27 -9.05
N ALA A 46 6.00 7.05 -9.21
CA ALA A 46 6.71 5.96 -8.53
C ALA A 46 6.59 6.08 -7.01
N ALA A 47 6.74 7.29 -6.45
CA ALA A 47 6.55 7.55 -5.03
C ALA A 47 5.11 7.28 -4.55
N LEU A 48 4.12 7.59 -5.39
CA LEU A 48 2.71 7.34 -5.09
C LEU A 48 2.40 5.83 -5.04
N VAL A 49 2.93 5.06 -5.99
CA VAL A 49 2.74 3.60 -6.10
C VAL A 49 3.48 2.84 -5.00
N ARG A 50 4.73 3.24 -4.70
CA ARG A 50 5.60 2.55 -3.73
C ARG A 50 5.11 2.69 -2.28
N ARG A 51 4.19 3.62 -2.00
CA ARG A 51 3.60 3.86 -0.68
C ARG A 51 2.30 3.08 -0.38
N ARG A 52 2.11 1.90 -0.96
CA ARG A 52 1.25 0.87 -0.33
C ARG A 52 1.99 0.27 0.87
N GLY A 53 2.20 1.08 1.91
CA GLY A 53 2.77 0.62 3.17
C GLY A 53 1.85 -0.42 3.84
N ARG A 54 2.43 -1.45 4.47
CA ARG A 54 1.66 -2.41 5.29
C ARG A 54 0.85 -1.64 6.32
N ALA A 55 -0.45 -1.89 6.40
CA ALA A 55 -1.26 -1.36 7.48
C ALA A 55 -0.71 -1.90 8.80
N THR A 56 -0.42 -0.99 9.74
CA THR A 56 -0.02 -1.38 11.10
C THR A 56 -1.28 -1.84 11.82
N LEU A 57 -1.45 -3.14 11.98
CA LEU A 57 -2.56 -3.73 12.72
C LEU A 57 -2.18 -3.75 14.20
N THR A 58 -3.00 -3.17 15.07
CA THR A 58 -2.90 -3.37 16.51
C THR A 58 -3.53 -4.72 16.86
N LEU A 59 -2.70 -5.74 17.05
CA LEU A 59 -3.15 -7.07 17.48
C LEU A 59 -3.28 -7.15 18.99
N ARG A 60 -4.27 -7.93 19.43
CA ARG A 60 -4.40 -8.36 20.83
C ARG A 60 -3.20 -9.26 21.19
N ARG A 61 -2.69 -9.13 22.42
CA ARG A 61 -1.41 -9.72 22.85
C ARG A 61 -1.36 -11.25 22.71
N ASP A 62 -2.48 -11.90 22.94
CA ASP A 62 -2.68 -13.34 22.76
C ASP A 62 -2.54 -13.77 21.30
N LEU A 63 -3.17 -13.05 20.37
CA LEU A 63 -3.03 -13.28 18.93
C LEU A 63 -1.61 -13.03 18.44
N ALA A 64 -0.95 -11.98 18.95
CA ALA A 64 0.45 -11.71 18.62
C ALA A 64 1.36 -12.87 19.05
N GLY A 65 1.12 -13.44 20.24
CA GLY A 65 1.83 -14.64 20.72
C GLY A 65 1.56 -15.87 19.86
N TRP A 66 0.30 -16.10 19.49
CA TRP A 66 -0.07 -17.23 18.63
C TRP A 66 0.57 -17.14 17.24
N ILE A 67 0.59 -15.97 16.60
CA ILE A 67 1.23 -15.79 15.28
C ILE A 67 2.74 -16.00 15.39
N ALA A 68 3.38 -15.52 16.46
CA ALA A 68 4.82 -15.71 16.66
C ALA A 68 5.19 -17.20 16.79
N LEU A 69 4.42 -17.96 17.57
CA LEU A 69 4.59 -19.41 17.70
C LEU A 69 4.37 -20.12 16.35
N ARG A 70 3.28 -19.79 15.64
CA ARG A 70 2.96 -20.37 14.33
C ARG A 70 4.05 -20.10 13.29
N ALA A 71 4.62 -18.90 13.32
CA ALA A 71 5.72 -18.50 12.46
C ALA A 71 7.01 -19.29 12.77
N ALA A 72 7.31 -19.50 14.06
CA ALA A 72 8.45 -20.30 14.49
C ALA A 72 8.31 -21.77 14.05
N ASP A 73 7.12 -22.37 14.21
CA ASP A 73 6.85 -23.75 13.79
C ASP A 73 6.94 -23.93 12.26
N GLY A 74 6.51 -22.92 11.50
CA GLY A 74 6.49 -22.97 10.04
C GLY A 74 7.77 -22.51 9.35
N GLY A 75 8.73 -21.94 10.08
CA GLY A 75 9.92 -21.30 9.50
C GLY A 75 9.62 -20.09 8.62
N GLU A 76 8.42 -19.51 8.72
CA GLU A 76 7.98 -18.39 7.89
C GLU A 76 8.01 -17.07 8.66
N PRO A 77 8.18 -15.91 7.99
CA PRO A 77 8.08 -14.62 8.64
C PRO A 77 6.68 -14.40 9.23
N VAL A 78 6.60 -13.88 10.45
CA VAL A 78 5.36 -13.48 11.16
C VAL A 78 4.40 -12.70 10.27
N GLY A 79 4.94 -11.77 9.46
CA GLY A 79 4.14 -10.97 8.53
C GLY A 79 3.43 -11.80 7.45
N ARG A 80 4.06 -12.86 6.95
CA ARG A 80 3.45 -13.73 5.92
C ARG A 80 2.31 -14.55 6.51
N VAL A 81 2.45 -15.01 7.75
CA VAL A 81 1.39 -15.72 8.48
C VAL A 81 0.17 -14.80 8.69
N ALA A 82 0.41 -13.56 9.11
CA ALA A 82 -0.65 -12.56 9.28
C ALA A 82 -1.34 -12.21 7.94
N ASP A 83 -0.57 -11.98 6.87
CA ASP A 83 -1.12 -11.69 5.54
C ASP A 83 -2.00 -12.83 5.02
N ARG A 84 -1.56 -14.08 5.23
CA ARG A 84 -2.33 -15.28 4.85
C ARG A 84 -3.64 -15.38 5.64
N ALA A 85 -3.61 -15.14 6.95
CA ALA A 85 -4.81 -15.17 7.78
C ALA A 85 -5.81 -14.10 7.34
N VAL A 86 -5.36 -12.88 7.06
CA VAL A 86 -6.21 -11.79 6.55
C VAL A 86 -6.74 -12.10 5.15
N ALA A 87 -5.92 -12.68 4.27
CA ALA A 87 -6.34 -13.09 2.93
C ALA A 87 -7.39 -14.21 2.98
N ALA A 88 -7.21 -15.22 3.83
CA ALA A 88 -8.17 -16.31 4.04
C ALA A 88 -9.52 -15.78 4.59
N TYR A 89 -9.47 -14.83 5.52
CA TYR A 89 -10.68 -14.15 6.00
C TYR A 89 -11.39 -13.36 4.89
N ARG A 90 -10.66 -12.54 4.13
CA ARG A 90 -11.24 -11.71 3.05
C ARG A 90 -11.80 -12.52 1.89
N SER A 91 -11.22 -13.67 1.61
CA SER A 91 -11.70 -14.59 0.57
C SER A 91 -12.87 -15.46 1.03
N GLY A 92 -13.31 -15.32 2.29
CA GLY A 92 -14.40 -16.14 2.84
C GLY A 92 -14.03 -17.62 2.98
N LEU A 93 -12.73 -17.96 2.93
CA LEU A 93 -12.23 -19.33 3.11
C LEU A 93 -12.29 -19.79 4.57
N ILE A 94 -12.39 -18.84 5.51
CA ILE A 94 -12.69 -19.14 6.91
C ILE A 94 -14.21 -19.14 7.02
N GLY A 95 -14.78 -20.34 7.14
CA GLY A 95 -16.16 -20.69 6.84
C GLY A 95 -17.25 -19.88 7.53
N ALA A 96 -18.43 -19.97 6.92
CA ALA A 96 -19.70 -19.51 7.49
C ALA A 96 -19.80 -19.93 8.96
N PRO A 97 -20.29 -19.06 9.86
CA PRO A 97 -20.53 -19.44 11.24
C PRO A 97 -21.38 -20.71 11.23
N GLU A 98 -20.92 -21.75 11.91
CA GLU A 98 -21.72 -22.96 12.11
C GLU A 98 -23.09 -22.53 12.65
N GLU A 99 -24.13 -22.72 11.83
CA GLU A 99 -25.50 -22.50 12.29
C GLU A 99 -25.71 -23.39 13.51
N PRO A 100 -26.17 -22.83 14.65
CA PRO A 100 -26.35 -23.60 15.86
C PRO A 100 -27.37 -24.70 15.56
N GLN A 101 -26.89 -25.95 15.51
CA GLN A 101 -27.70 -27.11 15.25
C GLN A 101 -28.62 -27.32 16.47
N ARG A 102 -29.81 -26.70 16.44
CA ARG A 102 -30.91 -27.04 17.33
C ARG A 102 -31.43 -28.41 16.93
N ARG A 103 -31.03 -29.46 17.64
CA ARG A 103 -31.87 -30.64 17.91
C ARG A 103 -31.47 -31.28 19.23
#